data_AF-A0A6P2A1Q4-F1
#
_entry.id   AF-A0A6P2A1Q4-F1
#
_cell.length_a   1.000
_cell.length_b   1.000
_cell.length_c   1.000
_cell.angle_alpha   90.00
_cell.angle_beta   90.00
_cell.angle_gamma   90.00
#
_symmetry.space_group_name_H-M   'P 1'
#
loop_
_entity.id
_entity.type
_entity.pdbx_description
1 polymer ?
#
loop_
_entity_poly.entity_id
_entity_poly.type
_entity_poly.pdbx_seq_one_letter_code
_entity_poly.pdbx_strand_id
1 'polypeptide(L)'
;MNQMHAGAGHPAHVSGREAVTAAPILWHDARPDAALEVVHRALRGGEPGTARLRLMQLAENAQADVMQRLPQDAAVRLARGLSNYSLATICERLPASSARAILRSMPPFKRQGVDVILAHRRNP
;
A
#
# COMPACT_ATOMS: atom_id res chain seq x y z
N MET A 1 70.80 -7.46 -26.29
CA MET A 1 70.18 -8.34 -27.30
C MET A 1 69.58 -9.53 -26.59
N ASN A 2 68.25 -9.65 -26.60
CA ASN A 2 67.48 -10.90 -26.79
C ASN A 2 66.00 -10.65 -26.48
N GLN A 3 65.19 -10.63 -27.54
CA GLN A 3 63.76 -10.93 -27.48
C GLN A 3 63.57 -12.44 -27.68
N MET A 4 62.67 -13.11 -26.95
CA MET A 4 61.92 -14.30 -27.41
C MET A 4 60.62 -14.51 -26.59
N HIS A 5 59.49 -14.22 -27.23
CA HIS A 5 58.21 -14.94 -27.34
C HIS A 5 57.48 -15.60 -26.14
N ALA A 6 56.27 -15.06 -25.89
CA ALA A 6 54.93 -15.68 -25.84
C ALA A 6 54.68 -17.01 -25.10
N GLY A 7 53.69 -17.00 -24.19
CA GLY A 7 53.03 -18.21 -23.67
C GLY A 7 51.77 -17.87 -22.85
N ALA A 8 50.62 -18.28 -23.35
CA ALA A 8 49.29 -18.06 -22.82
C ALA A 8 48.99 -18.79 -21.49
N GLY A 9 47.99 -18.33 -20.74
CA GLY A 9 47.31 -19.14 -19.73
C GLY A 9 46.85 -18.40 -18.48
N HIS A 10 45.78 -17.61 -18.58
CA HIS A 10 44.94 -17.27 -17.42
C HIS A 10 44.16 -18.52 -17.00
N PRO A 11 44.06 -18.82 -15.69
CA PRO A 11 42.84 -19.37 -15.16
C PRO A 11 42.19 -18.35 -14.23
N ALA A 12 40.99 -17.97 -14.64
CA ALA A 12 40.01 -17.26 -13.87
C ALA A 12 39.68 -18.02 -12.58
N HIS A 13 39.75 -17.35 -11.43
CA HIS A 13 39.01 -17.75 -10.24
C HIS A 13 38.81 -16.54 -9.32
N VAL A 14 37.63 -15.94 -9.40
CA VAL A 14 36.90 -15.31 -8.29
C VAL A 14 35.50 -15.01 -8.85
N SER A 15 34.58 -15.93 -8.63
CA SER A 15 33.67 -15.99 -7.47
C SER A 15 32.42 -15.18 -7.76
N GLY A 16 31.31 -15.92 -7.83
CA GLY A 16 30.00 -15.45 -8.22
C GLY A 16 29.63 -14.15 -7.53
N ARG A 17 29.48 -13.10 -8.33
CA ARG A 17 28.72 -11.93 -7.93
C ARG A 17 27.25 -12.34 -8.02
N GLU A 18 26.75 -12.94 -6.95
CA GLU A 18 25.31 -13.00 -6.71
C GLU A 18 24.79 -11.57 -6.85
N ALA A 19 24.13 -11.31 -7.96
CA ALA A 19 23.26 -10.17 -8.09
C ALA A 19 22.11 -10.44 -7.12
N VAL A 20 22.32 -10.06 -5.85
CA VAL A 20 21.23 -9.85 -4.93
C VAL A 20 20.43 -8.72 -5.55
N THR A 21 19.44 -9.09 -6.36
CA THR A 21 18.33 -8.23 -6.69
C THR A 21 17.63 -7.97 -5.37
N ALA A 22 18.14 -6.97 -4.64
CA ALA A 22 17.40 -6.33 -3.59
C ALA A 22 16.15 -5.79 -4.28
N ALA A 23 15.10 -6.61 -4.29
CA ALA A 23 13.75 -6.14 -4.48
C ALA A 23 13.65 -4.88 -3.63
N PRO A 24 13.13 -3.75 -4.16
CA PRO A 24 13.01 -2.56 -3.36
C PRO A 24 12.23 -2.98 -2.12
N ILE A 25 12.90 -2.95 -0.96
CA ILE A 25 12.23 -3.15 0.31
C ILE A 25 11.28 -1.96 0.34
N LEU A 26 10.03 -2.21 -0.06
CA LEU A 26 8.96 -1.24 0.00
C LEU A 26 8.71 -1.07 1.49
N TRP A 27 9.52 -0.22 2.11
CA TRP A 27 9.38 0.18 3.49
C TRP A 27 8.04 0.88 3.59
N HIS A 28 7.01 0.11 3.89
CA HIS A 28 5.70 0.65 4.19
C HIS A 28 5.84 1.37 5.53
N ASP A 29 5.60 2.68 5.53
CA ASP A 29 5.63 3.44 6.77
C ASP A 29 4.55 2.87 7.70
N ALA A 30 4.99 2.37 8.85
CA ALA A 30 4.14 1.73 9.85
C ALA A 30 3.76 2.69 10.98
N ARG A 31 4.09 3.99 10.89
CA ARG A 31 3.79 4.98 11.93
C ARG A 31 2.45 5.65 11.62
N PRO A 32 1.35 5.18 12.21
CA PRO A 32 0.02 5.67 11.86
C PRO A 32 -0.18 7.16 12.19
N ASP A 33 0.47 7.69 13.23
CA ASP A 33 0.31 9.10 13.62
C ASP A 33 0.86 10.06 12.56
N ALA A 34 2.09 9.82 12.08
CA ALA A 34 2.69 10.63 11.04
C ALA A 34 1.92 10.50 9.72
N ALA A 35 1.47 9.28 9.40
CA ALA A 35 0.68 9.01 8.21
C ALA A 35 -0.69 9.69 8.26
N LEU A 36 -1.37 9.66 9.41
CA LEU A 36 -2.65 10.31 9.64
C LEU A 36 -2.56 11.81 9.39
N GLU A 37 -1.55 12.47 9.95
CA GLU A 37 -1.34 13.91 9.76
C GLU A 37 -1.11 14.27 8.29
N VAL A 38 -0.30 13.49 7.58
CA VAL A 38 -0.02 13.70 6.15
C VAL A 38 -1.29 13.50 5.31
N VAL A 39 -2.04 12.43 5.55
CA VAL A 39 -3.28 12.11 4.83
C VAL A 39 -4.35 13.17 5.11
N HIS A 40 -4.53 13.55 6.38
CA HIS A 40 -5.51 14.55 6.79
C HIS A 40 -5.17 15.93 6.23
N ARG A 41 -3.89 16.34 6.27
CA ARG A 41 -3.42 17.59 5.66
C ARG A 41 -3.69 17.64 4.16
N ALA A 42 -3.40 16.55 3.43
CA ALA A 42 -3.69 16.47 2.00
C ALA A 42 -5.20 16.60 1.71
N LEU A 43 -6.07 16.00 2.52
CA LEU A 43 -7.52 16.13 2.37
C LEU A 43 -8.02 17.56 2.64
N ARG A 44 -7.46 18.25 3.64
CA ARG A 44 -7.76 19.66 3.93
C ARG A 44 -7.24 20.60 2.85
N GLY A 45 -6.10 20.26 2.23
CA GLY A 45 -5.53 20.99 1.10
C GLY A 45 -6.26 20.76 -0.23
N GLY A 46 -7.32 19.95 -0.26
CA GLY A 46 -8.06 19.67 -1.50
C GLY A 46 -7.38 18.66 -2.42
N GLU A 47 -6.43 17.88 -1.91
CA GLU A 47 -5.66 16.88 -2.66
C GLU A 47 -6.04 15.43 -2.29
N PRO A 48 -7.27 14.97 -2.59
CA PRO A 48 -7.70 13.62 -2.24
C PRO A 48 -6.92 12.53 -3.01
N GLY A 49 -6.34 12.86 -4.17
CA GLY A 49 -5.45 11.96 -4.91
C GLY A 49 -4.18 11.67 -4.14
N THR A 50 -3.48 12.72 -3.69
CA THR A 50 -2.29 12.63 -2.84
C THR A 50 -2.59 11.89 -1.55
N ALA A 51 -3.71 12.21 -0.89
CA ALA A 51 -4.12 11.54 0.34
C ALA A 51 -4.30 10.02 0.15
N ARG A 52 -4.94 9.59 -0.95
CA ARG A 52 -5.08 8.16 -1.29
C ARG A 52 -3.73 7.51 -1.59
N LEU A 53 -2.87 8.17 -2.36
CA LEU A 53 -1.54 7.66 -2.68
C LEU A 53 -0.71 7.44 -1.40
N ARG A 54 -0.80 8.38 -0.44
CA ARG A 54 -0.12 8.26 0.85
C ARG A 54 -0.70 7.14 1.69
N LEU A 55 -2.02 7.01 1.76
CA LEU A 55 -2.69 5.89 2.42
C LEU A 55 -2.23 4.55 1.84
N MET A 56 -2.21 4.41 0.51
CA MET A 56 -1.87 3.14 -0.16
C MET A 56 -0.38 2.75 -0.03
N GLN A 57 0.49 3.66 0.39
CA GLN A 57 1.90 3.36 0.71
C GLN A 57 2.08 2.79 2.13
N LEU A 58 1.05 2.81 2.97
CA LEU A 58 1.10 2.27 4.32
C LEU A 58 0.82 0.77 4.32
N ALA A 59 1.29 0.09 5.36
CA ALA A 59 0.90 -1.28 5.63
C ALA A 59 -0.61 -1.35 5.93
N GLU A 60 -1.26 -2.46 5.59
CA GLU A 60 -2.74 -2.58 5.65
C GLU A 60 -3.31 -2.28 7.05
N ASN A 61 -2.59 -2.63 8.12
CA ASN A 61 -2.98 -2.31 9.50
C ASN A 61 -2.93 -0.79 9.77
N ALA A 62 -1.90 -0.11 9.28
CA ALA A 62 -1.79 1.34 9.37
C ALA A 62 -2.82 2.06 8.49
N GLN A 63 -3.18 1.49 7.33
CA GLN A 63 -4.28 2.00 6.51
C GLN A 63 -5.61 1.99 7.27
N ALA A 64 -5.90 0.88 7.96
CA ALA A 64 -7.10 0.76 8.78
C ALA A 64 -7.08 1.72 9.98
N ASP A 65 -5.95 1.85 10.68
CA ASP A 65 -5.80 2.80 11.79
C ASP A 65 -6.04 4.26 11.35
N VAL A 66 -5.42 4.67 10.25
CA VAL A 66 -5.63 6.01 9.67
C VAL A 66 -7.09 6.22 9.28
N MET A 67 -7.71 5.25 8.60
CA MET A 67 -9.13 5.34 8.21
C MET A 67 -10.08 5.37 9.40
N GLN A 68 -9.73 4.72 10.52
CA GLN A 68 -10.51 4.74 11.75
C GLN A 68 -10.40 6.08 12.49
N ARG A 69 -9.22 6.71 12.47
CA ARG A 69 -8.93 7.95 13.21
C ARG A 69 -9.33 9.22 12.47
N LEU A 70 -9.47 9.15 11.15
CA LEU A 70 -9.95 10.27 10.35
C LEU A 70 -11.40 10.63 10.70
N PRO A 71 -11.77 11.92 10.62
CA PRO A 71 -13.17 12.32 10.63
C PRO A 71 -13.98 11.56 9.56
N GLN A 72 -15.22 11.22 9.86
CA GLN A 72 -16.04 10.37 8.98
C GLN A 72 -16.13 10.92 7.54
N ASP A 73 -16.32 12.23 7.36
CA ASP A 73 -16.34 12.85 6.03
C ASP A 73 -15.02 12.64 5.27
N ALA A 74 -13.88 12.81 5.94
CA ALA A 74 -12.55 12.61 5.37
C ALA A 74 -12.34 11.14 4.94
N ALA A 75 -12.71 10.19 5.80
CA ALA A 75 -12.64 8.75 5.49
C ALA A 75 -13.54 8.39 4.29
N VAL A 76 -14.75 8.94 4.25
CA VAL A 76 -15.70 8.76 3.12
C VAL A 76 -15.12 9.34 1.83
N ARG A 77 -14.51 10.54 1.86
CA ARG A 77 -13.88 11.17 0.69
C ARG A 77 -12.71 10.34 0.14
N LEU A 78 -11.90 9.74 1.02
CA LEU A 78 -10.86 8.77 0.61
C LEU A 78 -11.49 7.54 -0.03
N ALA A 79 -12.42 6.90 0.69
CA ALA A 79 -13.07 5.66 0.27
C ALA A 79 -13.70 5.78 -1.12
N ARG A 80 -14.31 6.93 -1.46
CA ARG A 80 -14.91 7.18 -2.78
C ARG A 80 -13.94 6.97 -3.95
N GLY A 81 -12.66 7.27 -3.78
CA GLY A 81 -11.66 7.11 -4.85
C GLY A 81 -10.81 5.84 -4.77
N LEU A 82 -11.02 4.99 -3.76
CA LEU A 82 -10.35 3.68 -3.69
C LEU A 82 -11.02 2.67 -4.61
N SER A 83 -10.27 1.67 -5.06
CA SER A 83 -10.84 0.49 -5.73
C SER A 83 -11.71 -0.31 -4.75
N ASN A 84 -12.65 -1.11 -5.27
CA ASN A 84 -13.47 -1.98 -4.42
C ASN A 84 -12.60 -2.98 -3.62
N TYR A 85 -11.53 -3.48 -4.24
CA TYR A 85 -10.59 -4.39 -3.60
C TYR A 85 -9.83 -3.73 -2.44
N SER A 86 -9.23 -2.56 -2.67
CA SER A 86 -8.49 -1.83 -1.62
C SER A 86 -9.41 -1.44 -0.47
N LEU A 87 -10.63 -0.98 -0.78
CA LEU A 87 -11.62 -0.64 0.24
C LEU A 87 -12.05 -1.88 1.04
N ALA A 88 -12.26 -3.03 0.39
CA ALA A 88 -12.57 -4.29 1.06
C ALA A 88 -11.46 -4.70 2.05
N THR A 89 -10.20 -4.69 1.60
CA THR A 89 -9.04 -5.02 2.45
C THR A 89 -8.93 -4.14 3.68
N ILE A 90 -9.19 -2.84 3.54
CA ILE A 90 -9.22 -1.91 4.68
C ILE A 90 -10.43 -2.22 5.58
N CYS A 91 -11.62 -2.43 5.00
CA CYS A 91 -12.84 -2.72 5.74
C CYS A 91 -12.77 -4.02 6.57
N GLU A 92 -12.01 -5.02 6.14
CA GLU A 92 -11.78 -6.25 6.93
C GLU A 92 -11.02 -6.01 8.22
N ARG A 93 -10.13 -5.01 8.23
CA ARG A 93 -9.28 -4.66 9.38
C ARG A 93 -9.91 -3.56 10.25
N LEU A 94 -10.96 -2.91 9.77
CA LEU A 94 -11.70 -1.92 10.53
C LEU A 94 -12.71 -2.57 11.50
N PRO A 95 -13.01 -1.92 12.63
CA PRO A 95 -14.18 -2.26 13.43
C PRO A 95 -15.45 -2.27 12.58
N ALA A 96 -16.32 -3.25 12.79
CA ALA A 96 -17.52 -3.45 11.97
C ALA A 96 -18.47 -2.24 11.95
N SER A 97 -18.48 -1.42 13.00
CA SER A 97 -19.23 -0.15 13.05
C SER A 97 -18.67 0.88 12.07
N SER A 98 -17.35 1.10 12.10
CA SER A 98 -16.65 2.04 11.22
C SER A 98 -16.73 1.62 9.75
N ALA A 99 -16.52 0.34 9.46
CA ALA A 99 -16.64 -0.20 8.11
C ALA A 99 -18.05 0.02 7.54
N ARG A 100 -19.10 -0.29 8.32
CA ARG A 100 -20.50 -0.06 7.93
C ARG A 100 -20.81 1.42 7.72
N ALA A 101 -20.31 2.31 8.58
CA ALA A 101 -20.52 3.74 8.43
C ALA A 101 -19.94 4.28 7.11
N ILE A 102 -18.72 3.87 6.76
CA ILE A 102 -18.08 4.26 5.49
C ILE A 102 -18.85 3.70 4.29
N LEU A 103 -19.19 2.41 4.32
CA LEU A 103 -19.92 1.74 3.23
C LEU A 103 -21.32 2.32 3.02
N ARG A 104 -22.03 2.70 4.09
CA ARG A 104 -23.35 3.35 4.00
C ARG A 104 -23.32 4.71 3.34
N SER A 105 -22.19 5.41 3.39
CA SER A 105 -22.00 6.68 2.69
C SER A 105 -21.55 6.52 1.23
N MET A 106 -21.29 5.29 0.77
CA MET A 106 -20.95 5.00 -0.63
C MET A 106 -22.20 4.82 -1.50
N PRO A 107 -22.10 5.12 -2.82
CA PRO A 107 -23.12 4.76 -3.79
C PRO A 107 -23.44 3.25 -3.76
N PRO A 108 -24.71 2.84 -4.01
CA PRO A 108 -25.14 1.44 -3.90
C PRO A 108 -24.27 0.45 -4.69
N PHE A 109 -23.93 0.78 -5.94
CA PHE A 109 -23.10 -0.08 -6.79
C PHE A 109 -21.71 -0.34 -6.20
N LYS A 110 -21.08 0.69 -5.63
CA LYS A 110 -19.76 0.58 -5.00
C LYS A 110 -19.82 -0.25 -3.71
N ARG A 111 -20.85 0.00 -2.89
CA ARG A 111 -21.09 -0.78 -1.67
C ARG A 111 -21.27 -2.27 -2.00
N GLN A 112 -22.13 -2.58 -2.95
CA GLN A 112 -22.38 -3.96 -3.39
C GLN A 112 -21.10 -4.64 -3.88
N GLY A 113 -20.28 -3.94 -4.68
CA GLY A 113 -19.00 -4.48 -5.13
C GLY A 113 -18.04 -4.83 -3.99
N VAL A 114 -17.99 -4.02 -2.93
CA VAL A 114 -17.19 -4.32 -1.73
C VAL A 114 -17.79 -5.47 -0.93
N ASP A 115 -19.11 -5.47 -0.73
CA ASP A 115 -19.81 -6.54 0.02
C ASP A 115 -19.60 -7.92 -0.61
N VAL A 116 -19.63 -8.02 -1.95
CA VAL A 116 -19.35 -9.29 -2.66
C VAL A 116 -17.93 -9.80 -2.36
N ILE A 117 -16.93 -8.91 -2.38
CA ILE A 117 -15.54 -9.28 -2.06
C ILE A 117 -15.42 -9.75 -0.62
N LEU A 118 -16.03 -9.01 0.33
CA LEU A 118 -16.02 -9.38 1.74
C LEU A 118 -16.75 -10.70 2.01
N ALA A 119 -17.88 -10.94 1.34
CA ALA A 119 -18.63 -12.18 1.44
C ALA A 119 -17.82 -13.38 0.93
N HIS A 120 -17.15 -13.22 -0.23
CA HIS A 120 -16.28 -14.24 -0.78
C HIS A 120 -15.10 -14.58 0.16
N ARG A 121 -14.45 -13.58 0.76
CA ARG A 121 -13.34 -13.80 1.71
C ARG A 121 -13.77 -14.49 3.01
N ARG A 122 -15.02 -14.34 3.42
CA ARG A 122 -15.59 -15.00 4.62
C ARG A 122 -16.01 -16.45 4.38
N ASN A 123 -16.21 -16.84 3.11
CA ASN A 123 -16.66 -18.17 2.72
C ASN A 123 -15.83 -18.65 1.51
N PRO A 124 -14.58 -19.10 1.76
CA PRO A 124 -13.64 -19.50 0.72
C PRO A 124 -14.09 -20.75 -0.05
#